data_AF-A0A843IB22-F1
#
_entry.id   AF-A0A843IB22-F1
#
_cell.length_a   1.000
_cell.length_b   1.000
_cell.length_c   1.000
_cell.angle_alpha   90.00
_cell.angle_beta   90.00
_cell.angle_gamma   90.00
#
_symmetry.space_group_name_H-M   'P 1'
#
loop_
_entity.id
_entity.type
_entity.pdbx_description
1 polymer ?
#
loop_
_entity_poly.entity_id
_entity_poly.type
_entity_poly.pdbx_seq_one_letter_code
_entity_poly.pdbx_strand_id
1 'polypeptide(L)'
;MKHYKIIFIIAIMALICSLSFVSANEMDNATNLENDELSLENSDFYADDLGNVNDDSSIDDNYTSSKKDDSKLGSSGEEEVLDANAGEYRYEDLRNQINSATGYKITLLKGNYRFGENDGNAIQINKPCEIDGMGSAIYMGLTGCRAFEVSAPGVTFKNLTIFNAQYYGGHGVAIYFSKDGTLLNCNFINSKATGPKSCGGAVYFEGTGTVSNC
;
A
#
# COMPACT_ATOMS: atom_id res chain seq x y z
N MET A 1 56.99 4.53 -2.99
CA MET A 1 55.60 4.12 -2.65
C MET A 1 54.64 5.27 -2.31
N LYS A 2 55.06 6.35 -1.62
CA LYS A 2 54.12 7.45 -1.27
C LYS A 2 53.59 8.27 -2.46
N HIS A 3 54.38 8.43 -3.52
CA HIS A 3 53.98 9.22 -4.69
C HIS A 3 52.91 8.55 -5.57
N TYR A 4 52.87 7.21 -5.64
CA TYR A 4 51.87 6.49 -6.43
C TYR A 4 50.45 6.63 -5.86
N LYS A 5 50.31 6.77 -4.54
CA LYS A 5 48.99 6.99 -3.91
C LYS A 5 48.38 8.34 -4.27
N ILE A 6 49.20 9.39 -4.37
CA ILE A 6 48.73 10.73 -4.73
C ILE A 6 48.32 10.77 -6.21
N ILE A 7 49.11 10.17 -7.10
CA ILE A 7 48.79 10.10 -8.53
C ILE A 7 47.49 9.31 -8.77
N PHE A 8 47.28 8.22 -8.03
CA PHE A 8 46.07 7.40 -8.14
C PHE A 8 44.80 8.14 -7.67
N ILE A 9 44.89 8.92 -6.59
CA ILE A 9 43.76 9.73 -6.11
C ILE A 9 43.39 10.84 -7.10
N ILE A 10 44.38 11.48 -7.73
CA ILE A 10 44.15 12.52 -8.75
C ILE A 10 43.48 11.92 -10.00
N ALA A 11 43.89 10.71 -10.42
CA ALA A 11 43.27 10.03 -11.56
C ALA A 11 41.80 9.64 -11.31
N ILE A 12 41.45 9.20 -10.10
CA ILE A 12 40.06 8.89 -9.72
C ILE A 12 39.19 10.15 -9.72
N MET A 13 39.70 11.26 -9.18
CA MET A 13 38.97 12.53 -9.16
C MET A 13 38.71 13.07 -10.57
N ALA A 14 39.67 12.93 -11.50
CA ALA A 14 39.50 13.32 -12.90
C ALA A 14 38.47 12.46 -13.63
N LEU A 15 38.40 11.15 -13.31
CA LEU A 15 37.41 10.25 -13.89
C LEU A 15 35.98 10.61 -13.46
N ILE A 16 35.79 10.94 -12.17
CA ILE A 16 34.47 11.27 -11.61
C ILE A 16 33.93 12.61 -12.17
N CYS A 17 34.80 13.60 -12.40
CA CYS A 17 34.37 14.88 -13.00
C CYS A 17 33.96 14.80 -14.47
N SER A 18 34.27 13.71 -15.18
CA SER A 18 33.91 13.55 -16.60
C SER A 18 32.50 12.99 -16.84
N LEU A 19 31.82 12.51 -15.78
CA LEU A 19 30.43 12.08 -15.84
C LEU A 19 29.48 13.26 -15.58
N SER A 20 29.40 14.17 -16.54
CA SER A 20 28.35 15.18 -16.59
C SER A 20 27.74 15.23 -17.99
N PHE A 21 26.42 15.28 -18.05
CA PHE A 21 25.55 15.54 -19.20
C PHE A 21 25.22 14.36 -20.14
N VAL A 22 24.12 13.69 -19.82
CA VAL A 22 23.09 13.37 -20.83
C VAL A 22 21.86 14.18 -20.45
N SER A 23 21.62 15.26 -21.19
CA SER A 23 20.35 15.97 -21.21
C SER A 23 19.70 15.78 -22.57
N ALA A 24 18.37 15.83 -22.56
CA ALA A 24 17.44 15.85 -23.67
C ALA A 24 17.16 14.48 -24.30
N ASN A 25 15.90 14.06 -24.20
CA ASN A 25 15.10 14.01 -25.41
C ASN A 25 13.79 14.72 -25.15
N GLU A 26 13.60 15.80 -25.91
CA GLU A 26 12.30 16.36 -26.27
C GLU A 26 11.46 15.22 -26.86
N MET A 27 10.23 15.05 -26.36
CA MET A 27 9.24 14.18 -26.96
C MET A 27 8.08 15.03 -27.46
N ASP A 28 8.34 15.74 -28.56
CA ASP A 28 7.29 16.20 -29.44
C ASP A 28 6.94 15.05 -30.38
N ASN A 29 5.73 14.48 -30.29
CA ASN A 29 4.90 14.35 -31.48
C ASN A 29 3.45 14.03 -31.12
N ALA A 30 2.57 14.87 -31.64
CA ALA A 30 1.13 14.72 -31.62
C ALA A 30 0.70 13.51 -32.46
N THR A 31 -0.29 12.77 -31.96
CA THR A 31 -1.25 12.11 -32.84
C THR A 31 -2.65 12.40 -32.32
N ASN A 32 -3.37 13.19 -33.13
CA ASN A 32 -4.82 13.21 -33.21
C ASN A 32 -5.39 11.81 -32.97
N LEU A 33 -6.24 11.67 -31.97
CA LEU A 33 -7.27 10.64 -31.99
C LEU A 33 -8.60 11.37 -32.07
N GLU A 34 -9.26 11.07 -33.18
CA GLU A 34 -10.55 11.58 -33.61
C GLU A 34 -11.60 11.35 -32.52
N ASN A 35 -12.43 12.37 -32.34
CA ASN A 35 -13.67 12.27 -31.60
C ASN A 35 -14.60 11.34 -32.38
N ASP A 36 -14.58 10.06 -32.04
CA ASP A 36 -15.66 9.14 -32.42
C ASP A 36 -16.86 9.44 -31.51
N GLU A 37 -17.80 10.20 -32.06
CA GLU A 37 -19.16 10.33 -31.54
C GLU A 37 -19.83 8.95 -31.55
N LEU A 38 -19.76 8.24 -30.43
CA LEU A 38 -20.62 7.10 -30.18
C LEU A 38 -22.03 7.61 -29.86
N SER A 39 -22.87 7.56 -30.88
CA SER A 39 -24.33 7.60 -30.80
C SER A 39 -24.83 6.52 -29.82
N LEU A 40 -25.26 6.93 -28.63
CA LEU A 40 -26.08 6.11 -27.75
C LEU A 40 -27.50 6.08 -28.31
N GLU A 41 -27.74 5.18 -29.27
CA GLU A 41 -29.08 4.80 -29.64
C GLU A 41 -29.71 3.95 -28.53
N ASN A 42 -30.92 4.39 -28.17
CA ASN A 42 -31.91 3.74 -27.34
C ASN A 42 -31.90 2.22 -27.46
N SER A 43 -31.86 1.53 -26.32
CA SER A 43 -32.62 0.30 -26.17
C SER A 43 -33.47 0.42 -24.92
N ASP A 44 -34.77 0.51 -25.17
CA ASP A 44 -35.84 0.49 -24.20
C ASP A 44 -35.68 -0.70 -23.28
N PHE A 45 -35.40 -0.42 -22.00
CA PHE A 45 -35.38 -1.44 -20.96
C PHE A 45 -36.83 -1.81 -20.63
N TYR A 46 -37.20 -3.03 -20.99
CA TYR A 46 -38.46 -3.68 -20.64
C TYR A 46 -38.71 -3.58 -19.13
N ALA A 47 -39.75 -2.83 -18.75
CA ALA A 47 -40.39 -2.98 -17.46
C ALA A 47 -41.26 -4.24 -17.50
N ASP A 48 -40.62 -5.41 -17.35
CA ASP A 48 -41.34 -6.65 -17.11
C ASP A 48 -41.68 -6.77 -15.62
N ASP A 49 -42.98 -6.59 -15.39
CA ASP A 49 -43.79 -7.49 -14.58
C ASP A 49 -43.39 -7.64 -13.11
N LEU A 50 -43.78 -6.65 -12.30
CA LEU A 50 -44.06 -6.85 -10.88
C LEU A 50 -45.33 -7.70 -10.74
N GLY A 51 -45.15 -9.00 -10.99
CA GLY A 51 -46.06 -10.05 -10.62
C GLY A 51 -46.26 -10.06 -9.11
N ASN A 52 -47.42 -9.56 -8.72
CA ASN A 52 -48.05 -9.66 -7.43
C ASN A 52 -48.21 -11.14 -7.04
N VAL A 53 -47.23 -11.69 -6.31
CA VAL A 53 -47.34 -13.01 -5.68
C VAL A 53 -47.79 -12.82 -4.24
N ASN A 54 -49.11 -12.71 -4.07
CA ASN A 54 -49.78 -13.17 -2.86
C ASN A 54 -49.74 -14.70 -2.90
N ASP A 55 -48.64 -15.31 -2.42
CA ASP A 55 -48.63 -16.73 -2.10
C ASP A 55 -48.51 -16.90 -0.58
N ASP A 56 -49.71 -16.92 -0.03
CA ASP A 56 -50.07 -17.55 1.23
C ASP A 56 -49.60 -19.00 1.23
N SER A 57 -48.43 -19.25 1.82
CA SER A 57 -48.13 -20.59 2.34
C SER A 57 -47.42 -20.48 3.69
N SER A 58 -48.20 -20.86 4.70
CA SER A 58 -47.76 -21.23 6.03
C SER A 58 -46.55 -22.16 5.99
N ILE A 59 -45.37 -21.61 6.24
CA ILE A 59 -44.22 -22.36 6.72
C ILE A 59 -44.10 -22.07 8.22
N ASP A 60 -44.74 -22.96 8.97
CA ASP A 60 -44.59 -23.13 10.40
C ASP A 60 -43.30 -23.92 10.62
N ASP A 61 -42.15 -23.25 10.50
CA ASP A 61 -40.87 -23.76 10.96
C ASP A 61 -40.31 -22.80 12.01
N ASN A 62 -40.36 -23.30 13.23
CA ASN A 62 -39.87 -22.76 14.48
C ASN A 62 -38.33 -22.61 14.43
N TYR A 63 -37.83 -21.74 13.56
CA TYR A 63 -36.44 -21.30 13.54
C TYR A 63 -36.32 -20.23 14.61
N THR A 64 -35.92 -20.66 15.82
CA THR A 64 -35.40 -19.79 16.87
C THR A 64 -34.22 -18.99 16.32
N SER A 65 -34.55 -17.86 15.69
CA SER A 65 -33.65 -16.73 15.48
C SER A 65 -33.32 -16.20 16.87
N SER A 66 -32.28 -16.79 17.46
CA SER A 66 -31.42 -16.09 18.39
C SER A 66 -31.00 -14.81 17.67
N LYS A 67 -31.75 -13.73 17.88
CA LYS A 67 -31.22 -12.37 17.80
C LYS A 67 -30.02 -12.35 18.72
N LYS A 68 -28.85 -12.66 18.16
CA LYS A 68 -27.61 -12.21 18.76
C LYS A 68 -27.69 -10.70 18.65
N ASP A 69 -27.85 -10.08 19.82
CA ASP A 69 -27.53 -8.69 20.01
C ASP A 69 -26.08 -8.48 19.56
N ASP A 70 -25.89 -8.22 18.27
CA ASP A 70 -24.62 -7.73 17.71
C ASP A 70 -24.40 -6.24 18.08
N SER A 71 -25.19 -5.71 19.01
CA SER A 71 -25.11 -4.35 19.54
C SER A 71 -24.01 -4.16 20.59
N LYS A 72 -23.05 -5.10 20.69
CA LYS A 72 -21.93 -4.98 21.63
C LYS A 72 -20.61 -5.56 21.11
N LEU A 73 -20.27 -5.29 19.86
CA LEU A 73 -18.87 -5.07 19.51
C LEU A 73 -18.51 -3.66 19.97
N GLY A 74 -18.31 -3.54 21.28
CA GLY A 74 -17.65 -2.38 21.84
C GLY A 74 -16.33 -2.22 21.10
N SER A 75 -16.15 -1.04 20.50
CA SER A 75 -14.85 -0.51 20.14
C SER A 75 -14.02 -0.49 21.43
N SER A 76 -13.41 -1.63 21.78
CA SER A 76 -12.25 -1.62 22.64
C SER A 76 -11.22 -0.89 21.81
N GLY A 77 -11.05 0.41 22.08
CA GLY A 77 -9.97 1.18 21.51
C GLY A 77 -8.69 0.40 21.78
N GLU A 78 -8.19 -0.28 20.75
CA GLU A 78 -6.86 -0.83 20.77
C GLU A 78 -5.98 0.41 20.88
N GLU A 79 -5.55 0.67 22.11
CA GLU A 79 -4.72 1.81 22.43
C GLU A 79 -3.50 1.75 21.50
N GLU A 80 -3.23 2.86 20.82
CA GLU A 80 -2.06 3.00 19.97
C GLU A 80 -0.83 2.83 20.86
N VAL A 81 -0.31 1.61 20.98
CA VAL A 81 0.87 1.34 21.81
C VAL A 81 2.08 1.85 21.04
N LEU A 82 2.36 3.13 21.21
CA LEU A 82 3.60 3.75 20.79
C LEU A 82 4.74 3.11 21.58
N ASP A 83 5.77 2.63 20.88
CA ASP A 83 7.01 2.33 21.56
C ASP A 83 7.64 3.66 21.99
N ALA A 84 7.53 3.97 23.28
CA ALA A 84 8.06 5.21 23.87
C ALA A 84 9.59 5.36 23.72
N ASN A 85 10.30 4.30 23.33
CA ASN A 85 11.74 4.33 23.07
C ASN A 85 12.09 4.46 21.58
N ALA A 86 11.09 4.47 20.69
CA ALA A 86 11.31 4.70 19.27
C ALA A 86 11.39 6.21 18.97
N GLY A 87 12.19 6.60 17.98
CA GLY A 87 12.20 7.97 17.49
C GLY A 87 10.91 8.31 16.76
N GLU A 88 10.52 9.59 16.74
CA GLU A 88 9.40 10.07 15.92
C GLU A 88 9.94 10.61 14.59
N TYR A 89 9.36 10.15 13.49
CA TYR A 89 9.80 10.48 12.13
C TYR A 89 8.61 10.78 11.22
N ARG A 90 8.88 11.47 10.10
CA ARG A 90 7.87 11.68 9.07
C ARG A 90 7.82 10.49 8.13
N TYR A 91 6.66 10.28 7.51
CA TYR A 91 6.51 9.28 6.47
C TYR A 91 7.44 9.53 5.26
N GLU A 92 7.76 10.80 5.00
CA GLU A 92 8.76 11.19 4.02
C GLU A 92 10.17 10.68 4.38
N ASP A 93 10.54 10.62 5.66
CA ASP A 93 11.82 10.06 6.10
C ASP A 93 11.90 8.56 5.82
N LEU A 94 10.79 7.83 6.04
CA LEU A 94 10.66 6.42 5.68
C LEU A 94 10.85 6.21 4.17
N ARG A 95 10.15 7.01 3.36
CA ARG A 95 10.27 6.97 1.90
C ARG A 95 11.73 7.17 1.46
N ASN A 96 12.39 8.20 2.00
CA ASN A 96 13.76 8.52 1.67
C ASN A 96 14.75 7.43 2.11
N GLN A 97 14.53 6.82 3.26
CA GLN A 97 15.34 5.69 3.72
C GLN A 97 15.23 4.49 2.78
N ILE A 98 14.01 4.13 2.36
CA ILE A 98 13.80 3.01 1.43
C ILE A 98 14.38 3.31 0.04
N ASN A 99 14.13 4.51 -0.49
CA ASN A 99 14.54 4.89 -1.85
C ASN A 99 16.05 5.08 -1.99
N SER A 100 16.73 5.52 -0.94
CA SER A 100 18.19 5.69 -0.94
C SER A 100 18.96 4.39 -0.70
N ALA A 101 18.31 3.32 -0.24
CA ALA A 101 18.96 2.04 0.00
C ALA A 101 19.44 1.42 -1.31
N THR A 102 20.72 1.08 -1.41
CA THR A 102 21.33 0.50 -2.63
C THR A 102 21.31 -1.03 -2.64
N GLY A 103 21.08 -1.67 -1.50
CA GLY A 103 21.02 -3.12 -1.35
C GLY A 103 19.62 -3.72 -1.51
N TYR A 104 19.60 -5.05 -1.52
CA TYR A 104 18.36 -5.86 -1.44
C TYR A 104 17.82 -5.93 -0.01
N LYS A 105 18.68 -5.87 1.01
CA LYS A 105 18.26 -5.83 2.41
C LYS A 105 18.25 -4.38 2.90
N ILE A 106 17.09 -3.94 3.36
CA ILE A 106 16.82 -2.60 3.87
C ILE A 106 16.42 -2.77 5.33
N THR A 107 17.19 -2.21 6.24
CA THR A 107 16.87 -2.19 7.68
C THR A 107 16.45 -0.78 8.05
N LEU A 108 15.21 -0.62 8.51
CA LEU A 108 14.70 0.66 8.92
C LEU A 108 15.35 1.12 10.23
N LEU A 109 15.39 2.44 10.43
CA LEU A 109 15.62 2.97 11.77
C LEU A 109 14.38 2.62 12.60
N LYS A 110 14.56 2.19 13.85
CA LYS A 110 13.43 1.91 14.73
C LYS A 110 12.73 3.22 15.06
N GLY A 111 11.46 3.34 14.65
CA GLY A 111 10.77 4.62 14.68
C GLY A 111 9.25 4.52 14.55
N ASN A 112 8.59 5.59 14.99
CA ASN A 112 7.19 5.89 14.77
C ASN A 112 7.10 6.87 13.58
N TYR A 113 6.78 6.36 12.40
CA TYR A 113 6.65 7.14 11.18
C TYR A 113 5.22 7.64 11.01
N ARG A 114 5.00 8.96 10.95
CA ARG A 114 3.67 9.55 10.81
C ARG A 114 3.44 10.13 9.44
N PHE A 115 2.32 9.73 8.82
CA PHE A 115 1.82 10.32 7.59
C PHE A 115 1.21 11.70 7.88
N GLY A 116 1.69 12.72 7.20
CA GLY A 116 1.21 14.09 7.24
C GLY A 116 0.51 14.52 5.94
N GLU A 117 -0.16 15.67 5.99
CA GLU A 117 -1.04 16.22 4.94
C GLU A 117 -0.38 16.37 3.55
N ASN A 118 0.95 16.38 3.46
CA ASN A 118 1.70 16.58 2.22
C ASN A 118 2.62 15.41 1.87
N ASP A 119 2.49 14.28 2.57
CA ASP A 119 3.38 13.16 2.33
C ASP A 119 3.01 12.39 1.05
N GLY A 120 1.88 12.69 0.39
CA GLY A 120 1.59 12.24 -0.98
C GLY A 120 1.11 10.79 -1.10
N ASN A 121 1.58 10.08 -2.13
CA ASN A 121 1.10 8.73 -2.46
C ASN A 121 1.81 7.61 -1.67
N ALA A 122 1.34 6.37 -1.85
CA ALA A 122 1.96 5.19 -1.30
C ALA A 122 3.46 5.11 -1.65
N ILE A 123 4.27 4.55 -0.76
CA ILE A 123 5.68 4.28 -1.04
C ILE A 123 5.74 3.13 -2.03
N GLN A 124 6.33 3.39 -3.19
CA GLN A 124 6.44 2.44 -4.28
C GLN A 124 7.65 1.52 -4.07
N ILE A 125 7.40 0.21 -4.02
CA ILE A 125 8.45 -0.81 -3.97
C ILE A 125 8.54 -1.49 -5.33
N ASN A 126 9.45 -0.99 -6.16
CA ASN A 126 9.62 -1.38 -7.56
C ASN A 126 10.88 -2.22 -7.82
N LYS A 127 11.59 -2.62 -6.76
CA LYS A 127 12.72 -3.55 -6.82
C LYS A 127 12.55 -4.69 -5.81
N PRO A 128 13.00 -5.91 -6.12
CA PRO A 128 13.01 -6.99 -5.13
C PRO A 128 13.84 -6.57 -3.91
N CYS A 129 13.31 -6.76 -2.71
CA CYS A 129 14.01 -6.42 -1.48
C CYS A 129 13.41 -7.12 -0.26
N GLU A 130 14.17 -7.11 0.83
CA GLU A 130 13.72 -7.41 2.18
C GLU A 130 13.76 -6.11 2.99
N ILE A 131 12.60 -5.68 3.49
CA ILE A 131 12.46 -4.54 4.39
C ILE A 131 12.23 -5.06 5.80
N ASP A 132 13.23 -4.91 6.66
CA ASP A 132 13.12 -5.21 8.08
C ASP A 132 12.77 -3.92 8.83
N GLY A 133 11.57 -3.88 9.38
CA GLY A 133 11.04 -2.76 10.12
C GLY A 133 11.68 -2.57 11.49
N MET A 134 12.41 -3.56 12.03
CA MET A 134 13.02 -3.48 13.37
C MET A 134 12.03 -3.09 14.49
N GLY A 135 10.75 -3.45 14.33
CA GLY A 135 9.67 -3.09 15.25
C GLY A 135 9.10 -1.68 15.03
N SER A 136 9.41 -1.02 13.93
CA SER A 136 8.88 0.31 13.61
C SER A 136 7.36 0.29 13.39
N ALA A 137 6.74 1.41 13.75
CA ALA A 137 5.33 1.67 13.56
C ALA A 137 5.11 2.74 12.49
N ILE A 138 4.10 2.56 11.65
CA ILE A 138 3.73 3.48 10.57
C ILE A 138 2.28 3.90 10.77
N TYR A 139 2.05 5.19 11.00
CA TYR A 139 0.75 5.78 11.29
C TYR A 139 0.20 6.48 10.06
N MET A 140 -0.81 5.88 9.42
CA MET A 140 -1.35 6.36 8.14
C MET A 140 -2.49 7.38 8.29
N GLY A 141 -2.99 7.64 9.51
CA GLY A 141 -3.93 8.72 9.78
C GLY A 141 -5.28 8.66 9.04
N LEU A 142 -5.70 7.49 8.54
CA LEU A 142 -6.92 7.28 7.74
C LEU A 142 -6.98 8.15 6.47
N THR A 143 -5.83 8.45 5.84
CA THR A 143 -5.69 9.49 4.82
C THR A 143 -6.25 9.16 3.43
N GLY A 144 -6.90 8.01 3.25
CA GLY A 144 -7.33 7.56 1.92
C GLY A 144 -6.17 7.09 1.04
N CYS A 145 -4.98 6.87 1.62
CA CYS A 145 -3.76 6.42 0.96
C CYS A 145 -3.26 5.10 1.57
N ARG A 146 -2.54 4.30 0.78
CA ARG A 146 -1.86 3.09 1.26
C ARG A 146 -0.48 3.40 1.80
N ALA A 147 0.04 2.56 2.69
CA ALA A 147 1.44 2.66 3.08
C ALA A 147 2.33 2.21 1.90
N PHE A 148 2.16 0.98 1.44
CA PHE A 148 3.03 0.44 0.40
C PHE A 148 2.25 -0.03 -0.81
N GLU A 149 2.81 0.27 -1.98
CA GLU A 149 2.40 -0.30 -3.26
C GLU A 149 3.59 -1.04 -3.86
N VAL A 150 3.42 -2.34 -4.06
CA VAL A 150 4.51 -3.27 -4.34
C VAL A 150 4.30 -3.84 -5.72
N SER A 151 5.19 -3.45 -6.64
CA SER A 151 5.18 -3.92 -8.04
C SER A 151 6.31 -4.88 -8.36
N ALA A 152 7.34 -4.94 -7.52
CA ALA A 152 8.40 -5.92 -7.66
C ALA A 152 8.02 -7.30 -7.09
N PRO A 153 8.45 -8.40 -7.73
CA PRO A 153 8.30 -9.73 -7.18
C PRO A 153 9.31 -9.97 -6.05
N GLY A 154 8.98 -10.91 -5.15
CA GLY A 154 9.90 -11.40 -4.12
C GLY A 154 10.19 -10.37 -3.02
N VAL A 155 9.32 -9.39 -2.84
CA VAL A 155 9.43 -8.41 -1.77
C VAL A 155 8.99 -9.03 -0.46
N THR A 156 9.83 -8.88 0.57
CA THR A 156 9.55 -9.33 1.93
C THR A 156 9.49 -8.14 2.87
N PHE A 157 8.43 -8.04 3.66
CA PHE A 157 8.37 -7.14 4.82
C PHE A 157 8.46 -7.95 6.11
N LYS A 158 9.21 -7.44 7.08
CA LYS A 158 9.35 -8.08 8.40
C LYS A 158 9.23 -7.07 9.53
N ASN A 159 8.72 -7.51 10.68
CA ASN A 159 8.82 -6.78 11.96
C ASN A 159 8.34 -5.32 11.89
N LEU A 160 7.17 -5.09 11.31
CA LEU A 160 6.59 -3.74 11.18
C LEU A 160 5.15 -3.72 11.65
N THR A 161 4.70 -2.57 12.14
CA THR A 161 3.29 -2.35 12.44
C THR A 161 2.75 -1.20 11.61
N ILE A 162 1.61 -1.38 10.95
CA ILE A 162 0.90 -0.29 10.23
C ILE A 162 -0.44 -0.04 10.91
N PHE A 163 -0.67 1.21 11.27
CA PHE A 163 -1.87 1.68 11.92
C PHE A 163 -2.71 2.53 10.97
N ASN A 164 -4.03 2.41 11.10
CA ASN A 164 -4.98 3.39 10.58
C ASN A 164 -4.87 3.59 9.06
N ALA A 165 -4.55 2.53 8.32
CA ALA A 165 -4.55 2.58 6.87
C ALA A 165 -5.99 2.51 6.33
N GLN A 166 -6.35 3.44 5.46
CA GLN A 166 -7.67 3.48 4.84
C GLN A 166 -7.51 3.89 3.38
N TYR A 167 -8.19 3.17 2.48
CA TYR A 167 -8.18 3.46 1.05
C TYR A 167 -9.58 3.25 0.47
N TYR A 168 -10.07 4.25 -0.27
CA TYR A 168 -11.41 4.22 -0.85
C TYR A 168 -11.40 3.53 -2.23
N GLY A 169 -12.30 2.58 -2.45
CA GLY A 169 -12.55 1.96 -3.76
C GLY A 169 -11.43 1.06 -4.29
N GLY A 170 -10.54 0.58 -3.41
CA GLY A 170 -9.42 -0.29 -3.82
C GLY A 170 -9.15 -1.46 -2.90
N HIS A 171 -8.10 -2.21 -3.24
CA HIS A 171 -7.65 -3.40 -2.52
C HIS A 171 -6.41 -3.16 -1.67
N GLY A 172 -6.29 -3.86 -0.53
CA GLY A 172 -5.09 -3.87 0.32
C GLY A 172 -4.72 -2.49 0.85
N VAL A 173 -5.40 -2.04 1.92
CA VAL A 173 -5.32 -0.64 2.32
C VAL A 173 -4.01 -0.24 2.98
N ALA A 174 -3.31 -1.16 3.64
CA ALA A 174 -1.99 -0.91 4.18
C ALA A 174 -0.93 -1.27 3.13
N ILE A 175 -1.03 -2.47 2.55
CA ILE A 175 -0.09 -2.94 1.53
C ILE A 175 -0.84 -3.59 0.38
N TYR A 176 -0.50 -3.17 -0.83
CA TYR A 176 -0.95 -3.78 -2.06
C TYR A 176 0.22 -4.43 -2.80
N PHE A 177 0.13 -5.71 -3.09
CA PHE A 177 1.09 -6.43 -3.93
C PHE A 177 0.46 -6.79 -5.28
N SER A 178 1.01 -6.25 -6.38
CA SER A 178 0.63 -6.68 -7.74
C SER A 178 1.37 -7.92 -8.23
N LYS A 179 2.30 -8.44 -7.41
CA LYS A 179 3.11 -9.65 -7.62
C LYS A 179 3.20 -10.47 -6.34
N ASP A 180 4.02 -11.52 -6.36
CA ASP A 180 4.26 -12.35 -5.18
C ASP A 180 4.98 -11.56 -4.08
N GLY A 181 4.62 -11.83 -2.82
CA GLY A 181 5.16 -11.13 -1.66
C GLY A 181 5.13 -11.96 -0.37
N THR A 182 5.92 -11.53 0.62
CA THR A 182 6.02 -12.18 1.92
C THR A 182 5.89 -11.18 3.06
N LEU A 183 5.12 -11.54 4.08
CA LEU A 183 4.96 -10.80 5.34
C LEU A 183 5.32 -11.70 6.52
N LEU A 184 6.26 -11.25 7.37
CA LEU A 184 6.70 -11.99 8.55
C LEU A 184 6.66 -11.10 9.79
N ASN A 185 5.94 -11.49 10.83
CA ASN A 185 5.87 -10.73 12.09
C ASN A 185 5.40 -9.28 11.87
N CYS A 186 4.39 -9.07 11.03
CA CYS A 186 3.87 -7.75 10.71
C CYS A 186 2.47 -7.58 11.30
N ASN A 187 2.19 -6.46 11.96
CA ASN A 187 0.87 -6.19 12.52
C ASN A 187 0.14 -5.10 11.72
N PHE A 188 -1.16 -5.28 11.49
CA PHE A 188 -2.00 -4.31 10.79
C PHE A 188 -3.19 -3.94 11.65
N ILE A 189 -3.14 -2.75 12.25
CA ILE A 189 -4.08 -2.34 13.29
C ILE A 189 -5.00 -1.26 12.72
N ASN A 190 -6.31 -1.41 13.01
CA ASN A 190 -7.36 -0.48 12.59
C ASN A 190 -7.29 -0.08 11.09
N SER A 191 -7.03 -1.07 10.23
CA SER A 191 -6.89 -0.86 8.78
C SER A 191 -8.19 -1.27 8.07
N LYS A 192 -8.78 -0.34 7.29
CA LYS A 192 -10.13 -0.53 6.71
C LYS A 192 -10.22 -0.13 5.24
N ALA A 193 -10.63 -1.06 4.38
CA ALA A 193 -11.08 -0.77 3.02
C ALA A 193 -12.50 -0.17 3.03
N THR A 194 -12.71 0.91 2.28
CA THR A 194 -14.01 1.61 2.23
C THR A 194 -14.46 1.85 0.80
N GLY A 195 -15.78 1.84 0.56
CA GLY A 195 -16.36 2.16 -0.74
C GLY A 195 -16.86 0.95 -1.55
N PRO A 196 -17.58 1.22 -2.65
CA PRO A 196 -18.13 0.17 -3.49
C PRO A 196 -16.98 -0.53 -4.23
N LYS A 197 -16.95 -1.87 -4.19
CA LYS A 197 -15.90 -2.74 -4.76
C LYS A 197 -14.59 -2.84 -3.96
N SER A 198 -14.58 -2.40 -2.71
CA SER A 198 -13.45 -2.68 -1.81
C SER A 198 -13.36 -4.15 -1.44
N CYS A 199 -12.23 -4.78 -1.76
CA CYS A 199 -11.90 -6.16 -1.36
C CYS A 199 -10.48 -6.19 -0.78
N GLY A 200 -10.19 -7.12 0.13
CA GLY A 200 -8.86 -7.20 0.77
C GLY A 200 -8.73 -6.14 1.88
N GLY A 201 -8.58 -6.62 3.12
CA GLY A 201 -8.49 -5.78 4.31
C GLY A 201 -7.20 -4.97 4.35
N ALA A 202 -6.36 -5.19 5.36
CA ALA A 202 -5.07 -4.51 5.46
C ALA A 202 -4.13 -4.81 4.28
N VAL A 203 -4.11 -6.05 3.82
CA VAL A 203 -3.18 -6.51 2.78
C VAL A 203 -3.95 -7.18 1.64
N TYR A 204 -3.49 -6.98 0.42
CA TYR A 204 -3.97 -7.68 -0.76
C TYR A 204 -2.81 -8.13 -1.64
N PHE A 205 -2.92 -9.36 -2.16
CA PHE A 205 -1.99 -9.95 -3.12
C PHE A 205 -2.75 -10.29 -4.40
N GLU A 206 -2.33 -9.73 -5.53
CA GLU A 206 -2.75 -10.23 -6.86
C GLU A 206 -2.04 -11.55 -7.21
N GLY A 207 -0.80 -11.71 -6.74
CA GLY A 207 -0.02 -12.93 -6.87
C GLY A 207 -0.12 -13.85 -5.65
N THR A 208 0.91 -14.68 -5.45
CA THR A 208 1.02 -15.56 -4.28
C THR A 208 1.52 -14.77 -3.07
N GLY A 209 0.75 -14.76 -1.99
CA GLY A 209 1.15 -14.19 -0.71
C GLY A 209 1.59 -15.25 0.30
N THR A 210 2.73 -15.05 0.94
CA THR A 210 3.13 -15.83 2.14
C THR A 210 3.00 -14.95 3.38
N VAL A 211 2.23 -15.38 4.37
CA VAL A 211 1.99 -14.63 5.62
C VAL A 211 2.32 -15.53 6.80
N SER A 212 3.13 -15.03 7.73
CA SER A 212 3.50 -15.76 8.95
C SER A 212 3.58 -14.81 10.14
N ASN A 213 2.91 -15.17 11.24
CA ASN A 213 2.84 -14.40 12.48
C ASN A 213 2.37 -12.95 12.28
N CYS A 214 1.22 -12.76 11.65
CA CYS A 214 0.64 -11.44 11.37
C CYS A 214 -0.78 -11.32 11.92
#